data_AF-C5J6Y2-F1
#
_entry.id   AF-C5J6Y2-F1
#
_cell.length_a   1.000
_cell.length_b   1.000
_cell.length_c   1.000
_cell.angle_alpha   90.00
_cell.angle_beta   90.00
_cell.angle_gamma   90.00
#
_symmetry.space_group_name_H-M   'P 1'
#
loop_
_entity.id
_entity.type
_entity.pdbx_description
1 polymer ?
#
loop_
_entity_poly.entity_id
_entity_poly.type
_entity_poly.pdbx_seq_one_letter_code
_entity_poly.pdbx_strand_id
1 'polypeptide(L)' 'MENFPEVAKAEFILEDGHTFLRIYTTLTTMKDIEDISKKISDFIDRIELKYNNFFLDILSKGVDE' A
#
# COMPACT_ATOMS: atom_id res chain seq x y z
N MET A 1 7.99 -12.36 -10.30
CA MET A 1 7.07 -11.26 -9.94
C MET A 1 6.78 -11.42 -8.46
N GLU A 2 7.19 -10.47 -7.62
CA GLU A 2 6.74 -10.45 -6.22
C GLU A 2 5.22 -10.30 -6.21
N ASN A 3 4.54 -11.14 -5.43
CA ASN A 3 3.09 -11.17 -5.34
C ASN A 3 2.70 -10.97 -3.87
N PHE A 4 1.74 -10.09 -3.63
CA PHE A 4 1.22 -9.78 -2.30
C PHE A 4 -0.21 -10.32 -2.21
N PRO A 5 -0.42 -11.59 -1.83
CA PRO A 5 -1.74 -12.21 -1.84
C PRO A 5 -2.71 -11.55 -0.85
N GLU A 6 -2.19 -10.87 0.18
CA GLU A 6 -3.00 -10.12 1.14
C GLU A 6 -3.48 -8.76 0.59
N VAL A 7 -2.88 -8.27 -0.50
CA VAL A 7 -3.29 -7.02 -1.15
C VAL A 7 -4.49 -7.28 -2.04
N ALA A 8 -5.64 -6.73 -1.66
CA ALA A 8 -6.87 -6.81 -2.42
C ALA A 8 -6.89 -5.81 -3.58
N LYS A 9 -6.33 -4.61 -3.38
CA LYS A 9 -6.31 -3.54 -4.38
C LYS A 9 -5.13 -2.59 -4.12
N ALA A 10 -4.55 -2.05 -5.18
CA ALA A 10 -3.58 -0.96 -5.10
C ALA A 10 -3.94 0.09 -6.16
N GLU A 11 -3.95 1.37 -5.80
CA GLU A 11 -4.26 2.46 -6.72
C GLU A 11 -3.52 3.74 -6.34
N PHE A 12 -3.23 4.56 -7.35
CA PHE A 12 -2.70 5.91 -7.12
C PHE A 12 -3.86 6.90 -6.99
N ILE A 13 -3.86 7.69 -5.91
CA ILE A 13 -4.88 8.69 -5.59
C ILE A 13 -4.20 10.04 -5.42
N LEU A 14 -4.85 11.11 -5.88
CA LEU A 14 -4.43 12.49 -5.60
C LEU A 14 -5.38 13.08 -4.56
N GLU A 15 -4.88 13.37 -3.36
CA GLU A 15 -5.64 13.89 -2.23
C GLU A 15 -4.84 15.06 -1.61
N ASP A 16 -5.48 16.21 -1.39
CA ASP A 16 -4.85 17.43 -0.88
C ASP A 16 -3.54 17.86 -1.60
N GLY A 17 -3.45 17.60 -2.90
CA GLY A 17 -2.26 17.92 -3.71
C GLY A 17 -1.08 16.96 -3.52
N HIS A 18 -1.26 15.90 -2.76
CA HIS A 18 -0.29 14.83 -2.55
C HIS A 18 -0.72 13.56 -3.30
N THR A 19 0.24 12.90 -3.93
CA THR A 19 -0.01 11.59 -4.57
C THR A 19 0.18 10.50 -3.53
N PHE A 20 -0.78 9.60 -3.43
CA PHE A 20 -0.75 8.43 -2.55
C PHE A 20 -0.79 7.17 -3.39
N LEU A 21 0.08 6.20 -3.08
CA LEU A 21 -0.15 4.81 -3.45
C LEU A 21 -0.96 4.18 -2.32
N ARG A 22 -2.27 4.08 -2.52
CA ARG A 22 -3.19 3.52 -1.54
C ARG A 22 -3.34 2.02 -1.78
N ILE A 23 -3.07 1.24 -0.75
CA ILE A 23 -3.13 -0.22 -0.78
C ILE A 23 -4.19 -0.69 0.20
N TYR A 24 -5.14 -1.46 -0.32
CA TYR A 24 -6.19 -2.09 0.45
C TYR A 24 -5.81 -3.54 0.70
N THR A 25 -5.71 -3.91 1.97
CA THR A 25 -5.34 -5.26 2.40
C THR A 25 -6.50 -5.96 3.10
N THR A 26 -6.55 -7.28 3.02
CA THR A 26 -7.48 -8.11 3.83
C THR A 26 -6.99 -8.31 5.26
N LEU A 27 -5.77 -7.87 5.57
CA LEU A 27 -5.19 -7.91 6.91
C LEU A 27 -5.92 -6.93 7.84
N THR A 28 -6.19 -7.37 9.07
CA THR A 28 -6.93 -6.60 10.07
C THR A 28 -6.11 -6.33 11.33
N THR A 29 -5.00 -7.04 11.55
CA THR A 29 -4.15 -6.79 12.71
C THR A 29 -3.10 -5.73 12.39
N MET A 30 -2.83 -4.83 13.34
CA MET A 30 -1.78 -3.81 13.18
C MET A 30 -0.41 -4.40 12.89
N LYS A 31 -0.10 -5.57 13.47
CA LYS A 31 1.19 -6.22 13.25
C LYS A 31 1.33 -6.69 11.80
N ASP A 32 0.32 -7.35 11.25
CA ASP A 32 0.37 -7.80 9.86
C ASP A 32 0.39 -6.61 8.88
N ILE A 33 -0.33 -5.52 9.21
CA ILE A 33 -0.30 -4.27 8.44
C ILE A 33 1.12 -3.64 8.46
N GLU A 34 1.80 -3.67 9.61
CA GLU A 34 3.18 -3.19 9.72
C GLU A 34 4.15 -4.09 8.93
N ASP A 35 4.01 -5.41 9.02
CA ASP A 35 4.86 -6.34 8.29
C ASP A 35 4.70 -6.19 6.77
N ILE A 36 3.48 -5.99 6.28
CA ILE A 36 3.26 -5.79 4.84
C ILE A 36 3.69 -4.41 4.37
N SER A 37 3.58 -3.37 5.21
CA SER A 37 4.02 -2.03 4.86
C SER A 37 5.52 -1.97 4.60
N LYS A 38 6.32 -2.65 5.43
CA LYS A 38 7.76 -2.80 5.24
C LYS A 38 8.09 -3.50 3.93
N LYS A 39 7.46 -4.65 3.66
CA LYS A 39 7.70 -5.42 2.43
C LYS A 39 7.35 -4.63 1.18
N ILE A 40 6.23 -3.90 1.20
CA ILE A 40 5.81 -3.06 0.08
C ILE A 40 6.78 -1.90 -0.11
N SER A 41 7.23 -1.25 0.96
CA SER A 41 8.25 -0.20 0.89
C SER A 41 9.54 -0.73 0.28
N ASP A 42 10.04 -1.87 0.75
CA ASP A 42 11.25 -2.50 0.20
C ASP A 42 11.08 -2.90 -1.27
N PHE A 43 9.87 -3.31 -1.68
CA PHE A 43 9.57 -3.61 -3.06
C PHE A 43 9.58 -2.33 -3.91
N ILE A 44 8.93 -1.27 -3.44
CA ILE A 44 8.89 0.05 -4.06
C ILE A 44 10.29 0.61 -4.24
N ASP A 45 11.16 0.56 -3.22
CA ASP A 45 12.54 1.05 -3.31
C ASP A 45 13.36 0.30 -4.37
N ARG A 46 13.00 -0.97 -4.64
CA ARG A 46 13.65 -1.78 -5.68
C ARG A 46 13.15 -1.50 -7.09
N ILE A 47 11.96 -0.90 -7.23
CA ILE A 47 11.41 -0.54 -8.53
C ILE A 47 11.58 0.96 -8.76
N GLU A 48 12.30 1.35 -9.81
CA GLU A 48 12.31 2.76 -10.24
C GLU A 48 10.90 3.14 -10.74
N LEU A 49 10.07 3.64 -9.82
CA LEU A 49 8.76 4.16 -10.14
C LEU A 49 8.90 5.51 -10.84
N LYS A 50 8.14 5.69 -11.91
CA LYS A 50 8.02 6.97 -12.64
C LYS A 50 7.55 8.14 -11.75
N TYR A 51 6.94 7.84 -10.61
CA TYR A 51 6.48 8.81 -9.63
C TYR A 51 7.56 8.95 -8.54
N ASN A 52 8.35 10.03 -8.62
CA ASN A 52 9.45 10.27 -7.67
C ASN A 52 9.00 10.75 -6.28
N ASN A 53 7.73 11.11 -6.09
CA ASN A 53 7.22 11.62 -4.81
C ASN A 53 5.75 11.21 -4.62
N PHE A 54 5.53 10.17 -3.81
CA PHE A 54 4.21 9.78 -3.34
C PHE A 54 4.31 9.23 -1.92
N PHE A 55 3.20 9.23 -1.20
CA PHE A 55 3.09 8.60 0.11
C PHE A 55 2.52 7.20 -0.03
N LEU A 56 3.02 6.26 0.78
CA LEU A 56 2.42 4.93 0.89
C LEU A 56 1.34 4.96 1.98
N ASP A 57 0.12 4.60 1.62
CA ASP A 57 -1.02 4.53 2.53
C ASP A 57 -1.62 3.13 2.50
N ILE A 58 -1.68 2.46 3.66
CA ILE A 58 -2.14 1.07 3.75
C ILE A 58 -3.37 1.02 4.64
N LEU A 59 -4.48 0.61 4.04
CA LEU A 59 -5.77 0.51 4.70
C LEU A 59 -6.17 -0.96 4.78
N SER A 60 -6.51 -1.41 5.99
CA SER A 60 -7.31 -2.62 6.12
C SER A 60 -8.64 -2.38 5.42
N LYS A 61 -9.14 -3.38 4.69
CA LYS A 61 -10.52 -3.39 4.24
C LYS A 61 -11.39 -3.43 5.50
N GLY A 62 -11.79 -2.25 5.98
CA GLY A 62 -12.82 -2.13 7.00
C GLY A 62 -14.02 -2.91 6.49
N VAL A 63 -14.58 -3.76 7.35
CA VAL A 63 -15.89 -4.32 7.06
C VAL A 63 -16.83 -3.11 7.14
N ASP A 64 -17.19 -2.54 5.99
CA ASP A 64 -18.41 -1.73 5.90
C ASP A 64 -19.56 -2.70 6.26
N GLU A 65 -19.94 -2.71 7.55
CA GLU A 65 -21.22 -3.25 8.02
C GLU A 65 -22.37 -2.33 7.62
#